data_AF-A0A1W9STH7-F1
#
_entry.id   AF-A0A1W9STH7-F1
#
_cell.length_a   1.000
_cell.length_b   1.000
_cell.length_c   1.000
_cell.angle_alpha   90.00
_cell.angle_beta   90.00
_cell.angle_gamma   90.00
#
_symmetry.space_group_name_H-M   'P 1'
#
loop_
_entity.id
_entity.type
_entity.pdbx_description
1 polymer ?
#
loop_
_entity_poly.entity_id
_entity_poly.type
_entity_poly.pdbx_seq_one_letter_code
_entity_poly.pdbx_strand_id
1 'polypeptide(L)'
;MKINFKDYSVLTLIGVNIFPIIGVIFFSWDIFEIVMLYVLETFLIGLFNISKMAFTKGNAKFFLIPFFLFHYNFFIIIQSAFVVILLGNGTESLIEVLTNSNFIIANILIIVSHGVSMHKNYINRKEYEIIKIEKFMIAPYKRIFVQQFTVIGGAFVVLLLKAPMGFLIILIIMKTFFDLRAHHKSHTIN
;
A
#
# COMPACT_ATOMS: atom_id res chain seq x y z
N MET A 1 0.19 4.26 23.84
CA MET A 1 -0.11 4.76 22.48
C MET A 1 -1.47 5.45 22.54
N LYS A 2 -1.55 6.79 22.43
CA LYS A 2 -2.83 7.50 22.33
C LYS A 2 -3.11 7.72 20.84
N ILE A 3 -3.92 6.85 20.23
CA ILE A 3 -4.35 7.02 18.85
C ILE A 3 -5.30 8.22 18.81
N ASN A 4 -4.96 9.26 18.04
CA ASN A 4 -5.85 10.41 17.87
C ASN A 4 -6.84 10.14 16.74
N PHE A 5 -8.01 9.60 17.09
CA PHE A 5 -9.09 9.32 16.13
C PHE A 5 -9.72 10.58 15.48
N LYS A 6 -9.32 11.79 15.91
CA LYS A 6 -9.75 13.04 15.24
C LYS A 6 -8.86 13.43 14.05
N ASP A 7 -7.74 12.73 13.84
CA ASP A 7 -6.90 12.95 12.67
C ASP A 7 -7.51 12.25 11.45
N TYR A 8 -7.92 13.05 10.46
CA TYR A 8 -8.49 12.55 9.21
C TYR A 8 -7.58 11.55 8.50
N SER A 9 -6.26 11.67 8.64
CA SER A 9 -5.32 10.70 8.05
C SER A 9 -5.37 9.33 8.72
N VAL A 10 -5.65 9.28 10.04
CA VAL A 10 -5.82 8.05 10.81
C VAL A 10 -7.16 7.39 10.47
N LEU A 11 -8.23 8.17 10.36
CA LEU A 11 -9.55 7.65 9.94
C LEU A 11 -9.52 7.09 8.52
N THR A 12 -8.85 7.78 7.59
CA THR A 12 -8.66 7.29 6.22
C THR A 12 -7.83 6.01 6.21
N LEU A 13 -6.76 5.93 7.00
CA LEU A 13 -5.94 4.72 7.13
C LEU A 13 -6.73 3.53 7.66
N ILE A 14 -7.55 3.75 8.70
CA ILE A 14 -8.41 2.71 9.28
C ILE A 14 -9.45 2.26 8.26
N GLY A 15 -10.12 3.20 7.59
CA GLY A 15 -11.12 2.90 6.56
C GLY A 15 -10.58 2.06 5.40
N VAL A 16 -9.40 2.42 4.89
CA VAL A 16 -8.74 1.66 3.81
C VAL A 16 -8.34 0.26 4.28
N ASN A 17 -7.93 0.09 5.54
CA ASN A 17 -7.56 -1.22 6.10
C ASN A 17 -8.75 -2.10 6.48
N ILE A 18 -9.95 -1.54 6.66
CA ILE A 18 -11.18 -2.31 6.87
C ILE A 18 -11.68 -2.94 5.57
N PHE A 19 -11.41 -2.31 4.42
CA PHE A 19 -11.90 -2.80 3.14
C PHE A 19 -11.49 -4.26 2.81
N PRO A 20 -10.24 -4.69 3.01
CA PRO A 20 -9.86 -6.11 2.90
C PRO A 20 -10.70 -7.04 3.78
N ILE A 21 -11.05 -6.63 5.01
CA ILE A 21 -11.89 -7.43 5.92
C ILE A 21 -13.30 -7.58 5.32
N ILE A 22 -13.85 -6.50 4.75
CA ILE A 22 -15.13 -6.55 4.04
C ILE A 22 -15.02 -7.51 2.85
N GLY A 23 -13.93 -7.47 2.11
CA GLY A 23 -13.64 -8.41 1.02
C GLY A 23 -13.72 -9.88 1.45
N VAL A 24 -13.06 -10.23 2.56
CA VAL A 24 -13.10 -11.60 3.09
C VAL A 24 -14.51 -12.02 3.52
N ILE A 25 -15.22 -11.16 4.26
CA ILE A 25 -16.51 -11.52 4.90
C ILE A 25 -17.66 -11.53 3.89
N PHE A 26 -17.71 -10.55 2.98
CA PHE A 26 -18.86 -10.31 2.11
C PHE A 26 -18.62 -10.69 0.65
N PHE A 27 -17.37 -10.65 0.19
CA PHE A 27 -17.00 -10.95 -1.20
C PHE A 27 -16.22 -12.24 -1.35
N SER A 28 -16.09 -13.02 -0.27
CA SER A 28 -15.38 -14.30 -0.21
C SER A 28 -13.93 -14.22 -0.70
N TRP A 29 -13.28 -13.07 -0.52
CA TRP A 29 -11.91 -12.90 -0.98
C TRP A 29 -10.96 -13.88 -0.28
N ASP A 30 -10.17 -14.55 -1.10
CA ASP A 30 -9.11 -15.45 -0.69
C ASP A 30 -7.82 -14.69 -0.34
N ILE A 31 -6.79 -15.45 0.00
CA ILE A 31 -5.49 -14.86 0.36
C ILE A 31 -4.83 -14.14 -0.82
N PHE A 32 -4.98 -14.67 -2.03
CA PHE A 32 -4.34 -14.12 -3.21
C PHE A 32 -4.92 -12.74 -3.51
N GLU A 33 -6.25 -12.59 -3.48
CA GLU A 33 -6.95 -11.32 -3.65
C GLU A 33 -6.51 -10.28 -2.61
N ILE A 34 -6.47 -10.65 -1.33
CA ILE A 34 -6.07 -9.74 -0.25
C ILE A 34 -4.62 -9.28 -0.41
N VAL A 35 -3.72 -10.22 -0.68
CA VAL A 35 -2.30 -9.92 -0.84
C VAL A 35 -2.06 -9.09 -2.10
N MET A 36 -2.72 -9.43 -3.20
CA MET A 36 -2.65 -8.67 -4.45
C MET A 36 -3.20 -7.25 -4.27
N LEU A 37 -4.25 -7.05 -3.48
CA LEU A 37 -4.72 -5.70 -3.15
C LEU A 37 -3.63 -4.89 -2.44
N TYR A 38 -2.92 -5.47 -1.47
CA TYR A 38 -1.83 -4.79 -0.78
C TYR A 38 -0.65 -4.46 -1.70
N VAL A 39 -0.33 -5.36 -2.63
CA VAL A 39 0.72 -5.13 -3.64
C VAL A 39 0.32 -3.97 -4.55
N LEU A 40 -0.91 -3.97 -5.06
CA LEU A 40 -1.44 -2.90 -5.91
C LEU A 40 -1.55 -1.57 -5.16
N GLU A 41 -1.98 -1.57 -3.90
CA GLU A 41 -2.01 -0.38 -3.07
C GLU A 41 -0.60 0.25 -2.96
N THR A 42 0.45 -0.56 -2.86
CA THR A 42 1.85 -0.08 -2.82
C THR A 42 2.30 0.49 -4.14
N PHE A 43 1.95 -0.16 -5.25
CA PHE A 43 2.17 0.39 -6.58
C PHE A 43 1.48 1.75 -6.77
N LEU A 44 0.19 1.86 -6.41
CA LEU A 44 -0.59 3.09 -6.51
C LEU A 44 0.01 4.22 -5.65
N ILE A 45 0.45 3.94 -4.42
CA ILE A 45 1.16 4.93 -3.59
C ILE A 45 2.45 5.40 -4.29
N GLY A 46 3.18 4.49 -4.93
CA GLY A 46 4.34 4.83 -5.76
C GLY A 46 4.01 5.85 -6.84
N LEU A 47 2.90 5.66 -7.57
CA LEU A 47 2.43 6.58 -8.60
C LEU A 47 2.13 7.98 -8.02
N PHE A 48 1.36 8.05 -6.93
CA PHE A 48 1.10 9.34 -6.26
C PHE A 48 2.37 10.00 -5.75
N ASN A 49 3.37 9.21 -5.33
CA ASN A 49 4.64 9.73 -4.88
C ASN A 49 5.47 10.33 -6.03
N ILE A 50 5.45 9.68 -7.20
CA ILE A 50 6.05 10.23 -8.43
C ILE A 50 5.36 11.56 -8.80
N SER A 51 4.03 11.64 -8.72
CA SER A 51 3.32 12.90 -8.95
C SER A 51 3.79 14.00 -7.98
N LYS A 52 3.95 13.70 -6.69
CA LYS A 52 4.49 14.66 -5.72
C LYS A 52 5.91 15.11 -6.10
N MET A 53 6.80 14.18 -6.44
CA MET A 53 8.16 14.51 -6.90
C MET A 53 8.16 15.41 -8.14
N ALA A 54 7.24 15.18 -9.10
CA ALA A 54 7.15 15.98 -10.32
C ALA A 54 6.79 17.46 -10.05
N PHE A 55 5.86 17.69 -9.12
CA PHE A 55 5.45 19.03 -8.69
C PHE A 55 6.47 19.73 -7.77
N THR A 56 7.37 18.96 -7.13
CA THR A 56 8.39 19.54 -6.23
C THR A 56 9.36 20.44 -7.01
N LYS A 57 9.76 21.57 -6.40
CA LYS A 57 10.79 22.47 -6.97
C LYS A 57 12.19 21.82 -6.90
N GLY A 58 13.02 22.14 -7.89
CA GLY A 58 14.42 21.70 -7.96
C GLY A 58 14.71 20.72 -9.09
N ASN A 59 15.98 20.70 -9.52
CA ASN A 59 16.42 19.93 -10.69
C ASN A 59 16.75 18.46 -10.39
N ALA A 60 16.93 18.10 -9.11
CA ALA A 60 17.20 16.72 -8.71
C ALA A 60 16.10 15.74 -9.18
N LYS A 61 14.88 16.22 -9.45
CA LYS A 61 13.77 15.42 -9.97
C LYS A 61 14.04 14.72 -11.30
N PHE A 62 14.89 15.30 -12.15
CA PHE A 62 15.24 14.69 -13.44
C PHE A 62 16.03 13.40 -13.28
N PHE A 63 16.78 13.25 -12.19
CA PHE A 63 17.47 12.01 -11.85
C PHE A 63 16.65 11.13 -10.90
N LEU A 64 16.06 11.73 -9.86
CA LEU A 64 15.39 10.97 -8.79
C LEU A 64 14.09 10.30 -9.24
N ILE A 65 13.32 10.91 -10.16
CA ILE A 65 12.08 10.30 -10.67
C ILE A 65 12.37 9.01 -11.46
N PRO A 66 13.25 8.98 -12.49
CA PRO A 66 13.55 7.75 -13.20
C PRO A 66 14.23 6.71 -12.30
N PHE A 67 15.11 7.14 -11.39
CA PHE A 67 15.68 6.24 -10.38
C PHE A 67 14.60 5.59 -9.51
N PHE A 68 13.65 6.39 -8.98
CA PHE A 68 12.53 5.89 -8.19
C PHE A 68 11.66 4.94 -9.00
N LEU A 69 11.29 5.32 -10.24
CA LEU A 69 10.52 4.49 -11.15
C LEU A 69 11.15 3.11 -11.35
N PHE A 70 12.46 3.04 -11.59
CA PHE A 70 13.12 1.75 -11.77
C PHE A 70 13.24 0.99 -10.44
N HIS A 71 13.85 1.60 -9.44
CA HIS A 71 14.27 0.90 -8.23
C HIS A 71 13.08 0.55 -7.31
N TYR A 72 12.09 1.44 -7.17
CA TYR A 72 10.90 1.18 -6.36
C TYR A 72 10.04 0.08 -6.99
N ASN A 73 9.79 0.17 -8.30
CA ASN A 73 8.97 -0.83 -8.99
C ASN A 73 9.69 -2.17 -9.13
N PHE A 74 11.03 -2.21 -9.16
CA PHE A 74 11.78 -3.47 -9.14
C PHE A 74 11.43 -4.34 -7.92
N PHE A 75 11.34 -3.75 -6.73
CA PHE A 75 10.92 -4.48 -5.53
C PHE A 75 9.47 -4.96 -5.58
N ILE A 76 8.58 -4.14 -6.15
CA ILE A 76 7.17 -4.50 -6.32
C ILE A 76 7.05 -5.67 -7.29
N ILE A 77 7.73 -5.62 -8.43
CA ILE A 77 7.70 -6.69 -9.44
C ILE A 77 8.19 -8.02 -8.85
N ILE A 78 9.33 -8.01 -8.15
CA ILE A 78 9.84 -9.22 -7.49
C ILE A 78 8.81 -9.77 -6.50
N GLN A 79 8.24 -8.91 -5.66
CA GLN A 79 7.24 -9.32 -4.69
C GLN A 79 5.98 -9.87 -5.36
N SER A 80 5.46 -9.21 -6.39
CA SER A 80 4.31 -9.68 -7.18
C SER A 80 4.58 -11.06 -7.78
N ALA A 81 5.78 -11.28 -8.32
CA ALA A 81 6.17 -12.57 -8.86
C ALA A 81 6.12 -13.67 -7.79
N PHE A 82 6.66 -13.42 -6.60
CA PHE A 82 6.56 -14.36 -5.48
C PHE A 82 5.11 -14.62 -5.09
N VAL A 83 4.27 -13.59 -5.00
CA VAL A 83 2.85 -13.76 -4.65
C VAL A 83 2.13 -14.62 -5.68
N VAL A 84 2.30 -14.37 -6.97
CA VAL A 84 1.66 -15.13 -8.04
C VAL A 84 2.14 -16.58 -8.08
N ILE A 85 3.43 -16.81 -7.85
CA ILE A 85 4.01 -18.17 -7.84
C ILE A 85 3.59 -18.96 -6.60
N LEU A 86 3.49 -18.30 -5.44
CA LEU A 86 3.23 -18.96 -4.16
C LEU A 86 1.72 -19.15 -3.89
N LEU A 87 0.91 -18.14 -4.24
CA LEU A 87 -0.51 -18.10 -3.86
C LEU A 87 -1.46 -18.13 -5.06
N GLY A 88 -1.00 -17.79 -6.26
CA GLY A 88 -1.82 -17.73 -7.46
C GLY A 88 -1.72 -19.00 -8.32
N ASN A 89 -2.64 -19.13 -9.26
CA ASN A 89 -2.60 -20.13 -10.33
C ASN A 89 -2.00 -19.53 -11.62
N GLY A 90 -0.86 -18.86 -11.49
CA GLY A 90 -0.23 -18.16 -12.61
C GLY A 90 -1.08 -16.99 -13.14
N THR A 91 -1.09 -16.80 -14.47
CA THR A 91 -1.75 -15.65 -15.12
C THR A 91 -3.27 -15.64 -14.98
N GLU A 92 -3.90 -16.79 -14.77
CA GLU A 92 -5.36 -16.89 -14.61
C GLU A 92 -5.82 -16.11 -13.37
N SER A 93 -5.16 -16.33 -12.24
CA SER A 93 -5.45 -15.61 -10.99
C SER A 93 -5.28 -14.08 -11.14
N LEU A 94 -4.28 -13.63 -11.91
CA LEU A 94 -4.10 -12.22 -12.21
C LEU A 94 -5.27 -11.65 -13.01
N ILE A 95 -5.72 -12.37 -14.05
CA ILE A 95 -6.85 -11.93 -14.89
C ILE A 95 -8.13 -11.89 -14.06
N GLU A 96 -8.39 -12.92 -13.26
CA GLU A 96 -9.55 -12.99 -12.38
C GLU A 96 -9.60 -11.80 -11.42
N VAL A 97 -8.51 -11.53 -10.71
CA VAL A 97 -8.43 -10.41 -9.76
C VAL A 97 -8.57 -9.06 -10.46
N LEU A 98 -7.93 -8.87 -11.62
CA LEU A 98 -7.97 -7.60 -12.35
C LEU A 98 -9.32 -7.34 -13.03
N THR A 99 -10.14 -8.38 -13.26
CA THR A 99 -11.49 -8.26 -13.83
C THR A 99 -12.60 -8.29 -12.79
N ASN A 100 -12.29 -8.70 -11.55
CA ASN A 100 -13.23 -8.72 -10.43
C ASN A 100 -13.73 -7.30 -10.09
N SER A 101 -15.04 -7.10 -10.20
CA SER A 101 -15.66 -5.77 -10.00
C SER A 101 -15.44 -5.22 -8.58
N ASN A 102 -15.53 -6.06 -7.55
CA ASN A 102 -15.32 -5.62 -6.17
C ASN A 102 -13.87 -5.23 -5.93
N PHE A 103 -12.94 -5.94 -6.58
CA PHE A 103 -11.51 -5.62 -6.53
C PHE A 103 -11.19 -4.31 -7.25
N ILE A 104 -11.81 -4.07 -8.41
CA ILE A 104 -11.70 -2.79 -9.12
C ILE A 104 -12.21 -1.64 -8.24
N ILE A 105 -13.38 -1.80 -7.61
CA ILE A 105 -13.95 -0.80 -6.68
C ILE A 105 -12.97 -0.50 -5.53
N ALA A 106 -12.34 -1.53 -4.95
CA ALA A 106 -11.32 -1.38 -3.91
C ALA A 106 -10.17 -0.46 -4.34
N ASN A 107 -9.64 -0.70 -5.54
CA ASN A 107 -8.53 0.07 -6.10
C ASN A 107 -8.95 1.50 -6.42
N ILE A 108 -10.17 1.71 -6.92
CA ILE A 108 -10.73 3.06 -7.12
C ILE A 108 -10.81 3.81 -5.78
N LEU A 109 -11.29 3.17 -4.71
CA LEU A 109 -11.34 3.79 -3.38
C LEU A 109 -9.95 4.16 -2.85
N ILE A 110 -8.95 3.31 -3.08
CA ILE A 110 -7.55 3.61 -2.75
C ILE A 110 -7.05 4.83 -3.55
N ILE A 111 -7.32 4.88 -4.84
CA ILE A 111 -6.94 6.00 -5.73
C ILE A 111 -7.59 7.29 -5.25
N VAL A 112 -8.90 7.28 -5.00
CA VAL A 112 -9.64 8.46 -4.51
C VAL A 112 -9.10 8.93 -3.17
N SER A 113 -8.88 8.00 -2.23
CA SER A 113 -8.32 8.29 -0.90
C SER A 113 -6.96 8.99 -0.99
N HIS A 114 -6.05 8.46 -1.80
CA HIS A 114 -4.72 9.03 -1.98
C HIS A 114 -4.73 10.33 -2.79
N GLY A 115 -5.62 10.44 -3.79
CA GLY A 115 -5.82 11.65 -4.57
C GLY A 115 -6.33 12.81 -3.71
N VAL A 116 -7.33 12.56 -2.86
CA VAL A 116 -7.84 13.55 -1.88
C VAL A 116 -6.75 13.95 -0.89
N SER A 117 -5.99 12.98 -0.38
CA SER A 117 -4.87 13.26 0.53
C SER A 117 -3.78 14.11 -0.14
N MET A 118 -3.38 13.77 -1.36
CA MET A 118 -2.41 14.55 -2.13
C MET A 118 -2.92 15.97 -2.38
N HIS A 119 -4.17 16.14 -2.81
CA HIS A 119 -4.72 17.46 -3.07
C HIS A 119 -4.78 18.32 -1.79
N LYS A 120 -5.36 17.79 -0.70
CA LYS A 120 -5.54 18.54 0.55
C LYS A 120 -4.24 18.82 1.29
N ASN A 121 -3.34 17.83 1.36
CA ASN A 121 -2.15 17.93 2.20
C ASN A 121 -0.95 18.46 1.43
N TYR A 122 -0.81 18.11 0.15
CA TYR A 122 0.38 18.49 -0.61
C TYR A 122 0.15 19.72 -1.50
N ILE A 123 -0.94 19.73 -2.28
CA ILE A 123 -1.23 20.84 -3.21
C ILE A 123 -1.74 22.08 -2.45
N ASN A 124 -2.82 21.95 -1.67
CA ASN A 124 -3.44 23.10 -1.00
C ASN A 124 -2.54 23.76 0.06
N ARG A 125 -1.66 22.98 0.69
CA ARG A 125 -0.68 23.49 1.67
C ARG A 125 0.61 23.99 1.02
N LYS A 126 0.72 23.95 -0.32
CA LYS A 126 1.91 24.35 -1.09
C LYS A 126 3.19 23.63 -0.63
N GLU A 127 3.06 22.39 -0.18
CA GLU A 127 4.21 21.60 0.27
C GLU A 127 5.23 21.38 -0.86
N TYR A 128 4.78 21.42 -2.12
CA TYR A 128 5.62 21.35 -3.31
C TYR A 128 6.67 22.48 -3.42
N GLU A 129 6.50 23.58 -2.67
CA GLU A 129 7.44 24.70 -2.66
C GLU A 129 8.52 24.56 -1.59
N ILE A 130 8.24 23.84 -0.51
CA ILE A 130 9.07 23.84 0.72
C ILE A 130 9.68 22.47 1.03
N ILE A 131 9.05 21.37 0.61
CA ILE A 131 9.53 20.03 0.91
C ILE A 131 10.62 19.64 -0.09
N LYS A 132 11.74 19.16 0.44
CA LYS A 132 12.83 18.58 -0.34
C LYS A 132 12.41 17.25 -0.99
N ILE A 133 12.75 17.08 -2.27
CA ILE A 133 12.36 15.91 -3.07
C ILE A 133 12.86 14.57 -2.49
N GLU A 134 14.00 14.57 -1.81
CA GLU A 134 14.60 13.40 -1.15
C GLU A 134 13.65 12.79 -0.11
N LYS A 135 12.81 13.61 0.53
CA LYS A 135 11.78 13.14 1.46
C LYS A 135 10.76 12.25 0.74
N PHE A 136 10.34 12.64 -0.46
CA PHE A 136 9.44 11.82 -1.28
C PHE A 136 10.14 10.58 -1.81
N MET A 137 11.44 10.65 -2.13
CA MET A 137 12.21 9.47 -2.52
C MET A 137 12.11 8.36 -1.47
N ILE A 138 12.41 8.67 -0.21
CA ILE A 138 12.54 7.65 0.85
C ILE A 138 11.19 7.23 1.44
N ALA A 139 10.18 8.11 1.45
CA ALA A 139 8.93 7.87 2.19
C ALA A 139 8.26 6.51 1.87
N PRO A 140 8.15 6.06 0.61
CA PRO A 140 7.51 4.79 0.27
C PRO A 140 8.33 3.53 0.62
N TYR A 141 9.64 3.65 0.86
CA TYR A 141 10.53 2.49 1.09
C TYR A 141 10.25 1.78 2.41
N LYS A 142 9.89 2.55 3.45
CA LYS A 142 9.50 1.97 4.74
C LYS A 142 8.33 0.99 4.58
N ARG A 143 7.39 1.33 3.72
CA ARG A 143 6.22 0.50 3.43
C ARG A 143 6.61 -0.77 2.68
N ILE A 144 7.35 -0.65 1.57
CA ILE A 144 7.82 -1.83 0.82
C ILE A 144 8.59 -2.76 1.76
N PHE A 145 9.52 -2.24 2.55
CA PHE A 145 10.33 -3.06 3.45
C PHE A 145 9.46 -3.88 4.40
N VAL A 146 8.51 -3.26 5.11
CA VAL A 146 7.57 -3.98 6.00
C VAL A 146 6.73 -4.98 5.22
N GLN A 147 6.30 -4.62 4.02
CA GLN A 147 5.45 -5.46 3.20
C GLN A 147 6.18 -6.69 2.67
N GLN A 148 7.48 -6.61 2.31
CA GLN A 148 8.24 -7.78 1.90
C GLN A 148 8.18 -8.88 2.96
N PHE A 149 8.39 -8.54 4.23
CA PHE A 149 8.30 -9.52 5.31
C PHE A 149 6.87 -9.96 5.61
N THR A 150 5.91 -9.03 5.58
CA THR A 150 4.53 -9.32 5.98
C THR A 150 3.79 -10.15 4.92
N VAL A 151 3.92 -9.77 3.65
CA VAL A 151 3.25 -10.46 2.53
C VAL A 151 3.94 -11.77 2.20
N ILE A 152 5.27 -11.77 2.02
CA ILE A 152 5.97 -13.00 1.66
C ILE A 152 5.93 -13.96 2.86
N GLY A 153 6.24 -13.47 4.07
CA GLY A 153 6.15 -14.28 5.29
C GLY A 153 4.74 -14.80 5.54
N GLY A 154 3.70 -13.97 5.37
CA GLY A 154 2.30 -14.38 5.48
C GLY A 154 1.92 -15.46 4.48
N ALA A 155 2.33 -15.32 3.21
CA ALA A 155 2.12 -16.31 2.17
C ALA A 155 2.74 -17.66 2.54
N PHE A 156 4.00 -17.67 2.98
CA PHE A 156 4.68 -18.89 3.41
C PHE A 156 3.98 -19.56 4.60
N VAL A 157 3.56 -18.78 5.61
CA VAL A 157 2.87 -19.33 6.78
C VAL A 157 1.55 -19.99 6.40
N VAL A 158 0.75 -19.35 5.54
CA VAL A 158 -0.54 -19.93 5.11
C VAL A 158 -0.32 -21.22 4.33
N LEU A 159 0.65 -21.26 3.42
CA LEU A 159 0.98 -22.46 2.65
C LEU A 159 1.47 -23.60 3.55
N LEU A 160 2.41 -23.31 4.47
CA LEU A 160 2.98 -24.31 5.39
C LEU A 160 1.94 -24.91 6.32
N LEU A 161 1.05 -24.07 6.87
CA LEU A 161 0.05 -24.49 7.85
C LEU A 161 -1.25 -24.99 7.21
N LYS A 162 -1.37 -24.93 5.87
CA LYS A 162 -2.65 -25.09 5.16
C LYS A 162 -3.77 -24.30 5.86
N ALA A 163 -3.42 -23.08 6.27
CA ALA A 163 -4.17 -22.39 7.31
C ALA A 163 -5.59 -22.07 6.81
N PRO A 164 -6.62 -22.37 7.61
CA PRO A 164 -7.99 -22.00 7.26
C PRO A 164 -8.13 -20.48 7.21
N MET A 165 -9.13 -20.01 6.47
CA MET A 165 -9.41 -18.60 6.15
C MET A 165 -9.36 -17.65 7.36
N GLY A 166 -9.62 -18.14 8.59
CA GLY A 166 -9.47 -17.37 9.83
C GLY A 166 -8.06 -16.84 10.12
N PHE A 167 -7.01 -17.45 9.56
CA PHE A 167 -5.64 -16.94 9.69
C PHE A 167 -5.42 -15.65 8.89
N LEU A 168 -6.20 -15.44 7.82
CA LEU A 168 -6.18 -14.20 7.04
C LEU A 168 -6.63 -13.01 7.87
N ILE A 169 -7.68 -13.20 8.67
CA ILE A 169 -8.20 -12.15 9.56
C ILE A 169 -7.11 -11.73 10.55
N ILE A 170 -6.34 -12.68 11.09
CA ILE A 170 -5.20 -12.39 11.98
C ILE A 170 -4.11 -11.60 11.24
N LEU A 171 -3.75 -11.99 10.00
CA LEU A 171 -2.77 -11.27 9.20
C LEU A 171 -3.22 -9.83 8.88
N ILE A 172 -4.49 -9.63 8.55
CA ILE A 172 -5.05 -8.29 8.29
C ILE A 172 -5.02 -7.43 9.55
N ILE A 173 -5.38 -8.00 10.72
CA ILE A 173 -5.30 -7.31 12.01
C ILE A 173 -3.85 -6.93 12.33
N MET A 174 -2.89 -7.86 12.16
CA MET A 174 -1.48 -7.59 12.40
C MET A 174 -0.95 -6.49 11.48
N LYS A 175 -1.26 -6.56 10.18
CA LYS A 175 -0.88 -5.55 9.19
C LYS A 175 -1.44 -4.18 9.56
N THR A 176 -2.72 -4.11 9.90
CA THR A 176 -3.38 -2.87 10.34
C THR A 176 -2.71 -2.29 11.59
N PHE A 177 -2.35 -3.14 12.56
CA PHE A 177 -1.63 -2.71 13.76
C PHE A 177 -0.25 -2.13 13.45
N PHE A 178 0.53 -2.77 12.57
CA PHE A 178 1.85 -2.26 12.18
C PHE A 178 1.76 -0.96 11.38
N ASP A 179 0.78 -0.83 10.49
CA ASP A 179 0.51 0.41 9.75
C ASP A 179 0.18 1.57 10.69
N LEU A 180 -0.70 1.35 11.68
CA LEU A 180 -1.05 2.35 12.70
C LEU A 180 0.16 2.77 13.54
N ARG A 181 1.04 1.83 13.90
CA ARG A 181 2.25 2.11 14.68
C ARG A 181 3.27 2.92 13.87
N ALA A 182 3.41 2.60 12.58
CA ALA A 182 4.29 3.34 11.67
C ALA A 182 3.80 4.78 11.45
N HIS A 183 2.48 4.96 11.31
CA HIS A 183 1.85 6.28 11.20
C HIS A 183 2.15 7.16 12.43
N HIS A 184 1.88 6.67 13.65
CA HIS A 184 2.11 7.43 14.88
C HIS A 184 3.56 7.93 15.02
N LYS A 185 4.55 7.08 14.67
CA LYS A 185 5.98 7.44 14.76
C LYS A 185 6.38 8.55 13.79
N SER A 186 5.63 8.78 12.70
CA SER A 186 5.88 9.87 11.76
C SER A 186 5.30 11.23 12.20
N HIS A 187 4.42 11.25 13.20
CA HIS A 187 3.83 12.48 13.77
C HIS A 187 4.36 12.86 15.16
N THR A 188 5.23 12.04 15.76
CA THR A 188 5.92 12.38 17.03
C THR A 188 7.32 12.99 16.81
N ILE A 189 7.79 13.07 15.56
CA ILE A 189 9.12 13.60 15.18
C ILE A 189 9.02 15.03 14.59
N ASN A 190 7.82 15.63 14.59
CA ASN A 190 7.64 17.05 14.33
C ASN A 190 7.39 17.80 15.64
#